data_AF-A0A1G0D474-F1
#
_entry.id   AF-A0A1G0D474-F1
#
_cell.length_a   1.000
_cell.length_b   1.000
_cell.length_c   1.000
_cell.angle_alpha   90.00
_cell.angle_beta   90.00
_cell.angle_gamma   90.00
#
_symmetry.space_group_name_H-M   'P 1'
#
loop_
_entity.id
_entity.type
_entity.pdbx_description
1 polymer ?
#
loop_
_entity_poly.entity_id
_entity_poly.type
_entity_poly.pdbx_seq_one_letter_code
_entity_poly.pdbx_strand_id
1 'polypeptide(L)'
;MRNSIIVIFLLSGLTGAPASATAESWRSLAPAQQEALAPLSQQWDNLPEQQQHHLLKTAKRYPYLTPEQKQRFHDRLEPWNKLTPEQRKAAREKYRAFSMVPEDKREQVRQMVKEEQAKKAP
;
A
#
# COMPACT_ATOMS: atom_id res chain seq x y z
N MET A 1 -5.36 -20.94 -4.80
CA MET A 1 -3.93 -20.54 -4.74
C MET A 1 -3.91 -19.06 -4.39
N ARG A 2 -3.47 -18.72 -3.18
CA ARG A 2 -3.60 -17.38 -2.60
C ARG A 2 -2.37 -16.60 -3.05
N ASN A 3 -2.51 -15.79 -4.09
CA ASN A 3 -1.44 -14.95 -4.62
C ASN A 3 -1.18 -13.80 -3.65
N SER A 4 -0.55 -14.12 -2.52
CA SER A 4 0.03 -13.17 -1.59
C SER A 4 1.27 -12.57 -2.24
N ILE A 5 1.08 -11.56 -3.10
CA ILE A 5 2.16 -10.63 -3.41
C ILE A 5 2.25 -9.69 -2.21
N ILE A 6 2.94 -10.17 -1.18
CA ILE A 6 3.46 -9.36 -0.09
C ILE A 6 4.48 -8.42 -0.74
N VAL A 7 4.04 -7.25 -1.19
CA VAL A 7 4.96 -6.14 -1.47
C VAL A 7 5.24 -5.50 -0.12
N ILE A 8 6.16 -6.12 0.63
CA ILE A 8 6.88 -5.42 1.70
C ILE A 8 7.66 -4.31 1.00
N PHE A 9 7.11 -3.11 0.98
CA PHE A 9 7.93 -1.92 0.88
C PHE A 9 8.63 -1.79 2.22
N LEU A 10 9.80 -2.44 2.26
CA LEU A 10 10.73 -2.44 3.37
C LEU A 10 10.88 -1.02 3.89
N LEU A 11 10.55 -0.83 5.17
CA LEU A 11 11.11 0.24 5.97
C LEU A 11 12.64 0.09 5.88
N SER A 12 13.30 0.98 5.17
CA SER A 12 14.74 1.21 5.29
C SER A 12 14.97 2.65 5.71
N GLY A 13 15.91 2.79 6.63
CA GLY A 13 16.15 3.95 7.46
C GLY A 13 16.48 5.23 6.71
N LEU A 14 15.94 6.32 7.25
CA LEU A 14 16.64 7.54 7.62
C LEU A 14 18.00 7.81 6.92
N THR A 15 18.01 8.77 5.98
CA THR A 15 18.85 10.00 5.97
C THR A 15 18.77 10.67 4.60
N GLY A 16 18.44 11.97 4.55
CA GLY A 16 18.82 12.85 3.42
C GLY A 16 17.72 13.72 2.81
N ALA A 17 17.74 15.00 3.20
CA ALA A 17 17.19 16.21 2.54
C ALA A 17 15.67 16.36 2.32
N PRO A 18 15.08 17.52 2.68
CA PRO A 18 13.73 17.87 2.27
C PRO A 18 13.76 18.28 0.80
N ALA A 19 13.70 17.33 -0.11
CA ALA A 19 13.20 17.63 -1.44
C ALA A 19 11.71 17.91 -1.26
N SER A 20 11.31 19.18 -1.35
CA SER A 20 9.92 19.56 -1.55
C SER A 20 9.48 19.04 -2.93
N ALA A 21 9.30 17.74 -3.07
CA ALA A 21 8.56 17.17 -4.16
C ALA A 21 7.09 17.40 -3.81
N THR A 22 6.55 18.49 -4.32
CA THR A 22 5.10 18.72 -4.35
C THR A 22 4.45 17.45 -4.89
N ALA A 23 3.70 16.74 -4.03
CA ALA A 23 2.90 15.59 -4.43
C ALA A 23 2.17 15.93 -5.74
N GLU A 24 2.49 15.22 -6.82
CA GLU A 24 1.92 15.51 -8.13
C GLU A 24 0.44 15.21 -8.06
N SER A 25 -0.39 16.22 -8.30
CA SER A 25 -1.84 16.05 -8.33
C SER A 25 -2.24 15.04 -9.40
N TRP A 26 -3.33 14.32 -9.20
CA TRP A 26 -3.84 13.37 -10.21
C TRP A 26 -3.97 13.99 -11.61
N ARG A 27 -4.37 15.27 -11.67
CA ARG A 27 -4.57 16.02 -12.91
C ARG A 27 -3.28 16.41 -13.63
N SER A 28 -2.14 16.46 -12.94
CA SER A 28 -0.84 16.80 -13.54
C SER A 28 -0.08 15.60 -14.10
N LEU A 29 -0.59 14.38 -13.89
CA LEU A 29 0.03 13.16 -14.41
C LEU A 29 -0.08 13.06 -15.93
N ALA A 30 0.89 12.38 -16.56
CA ALA A 30 0.83 12.12 -18.00
C ALA A 30 -0.37 11.23 -18.36
N PRO A 31 -0.99 11.36 -19.55
CA PRO A 31 -2.19 10.60 -19.92
C PRO A 31 -2.03 9.08 -19.76
N ALA A 32 -0.87 8.53 -20.14
CA ALA A 32 -0.62 7.10 -20.01
C ALA A 32 -0.41 6.64 -18.55
N GLN A 33 0.03 7.53 -17.66
CA GLN A 33 0.12 7.26 -16.22
C GLN A 33 -1.27 7.35 -15.58
N GLN A 34 -2.10 8.31 -16.00
CA GLN A 34 -3.50 8.40 -15.57
C GLN A 34 -4.30 7.16 -15.97
N GLU A 35 -4.08 6.62 -17.18
CA GLU A 35 -4.70 5.37 -17.60
C GLU A 35 -4.25 4.19 -16.73
N ALA A 36 -2.93 4.03 -16.54
CA ALA A 36 -2.35 2.95 -15.74
C ALA A 36 -2.84 2.96 -14.29
N LEU A 37 -2.95 4.15 -13.71
CA LEU A 37 -3.26 4.36 -12.30
C LEU A 37 -4.74 4.71 -12.08
N ALA A 38 -5.60 4.60 -13.10
CA ALA A 38 -7.01 4.98 -13.04
C ALA A 38 -7.77 4.39 -11.83
N PRO A 39 -7.51 3.12 -11.42
CA PRO A 39 -8.14 2.55 -10.22
C PRO A 39 -7.81 3.29 -8.91
N LEU A 40 -6.73 4.09 -8.89
CA LEU A 40 -6.27 4.85 -7.73
C LEU A 40 -6.59 6.34 -7.81
N SER A 41 -7.25 6.81 -8.88
CA SER A 41 -7.57 8.22 -9.10
C SER A 41 -8.17 8.94 -7.89
N GLN A 42 -9.16 8.32 -7.23
CA GLN A 42 -9.88 8.90 -6.09
C GLN A 42 -9.02 9.10 -4.83
N GLN A 43 -7.97 8.30 -4.68
CA GLN A 43 -7.12 8.30 -3.49
C GLN A 43 -5.72 8.82 -3.75
N TRP A 44 -5.38 9.10 -5.01
CA TRP A 44 -4.06 9.49 -5.46
C TRP A 44 -3.50 10.66 -4.65
N ASP A 45 -4.29 11.72 -4.50
CA ASP A 45 -3.88 12.93 -3.79
C ASP A 45 -3.70 12.71 -2.28
N ASN A 46 -4.26 11.61 -1.74
CA ASN A 46 -4.11 11.19 -0.34
C ASN A 46 -2.98 10.17 -0.14
N LEU A 47 -2.28 9.77 -1.22
CA LEU A 47 -1.13 8.88 -1.11
C LEU A 47 0.10 9.67 -0.64
N PRO A 48 0.92 9.10 0.25
CA PRO A 48 2.23 9.66 0.57
C PRO A 48 3.08 9.82 -0.69
N GLU A 49 3.82 10.91 -0.77
CA GLU A 49 4.67 11.27 -1.91
C GLU A 49 5.60 10.12 -2.37
N GLN A 50 6.23 9.43 -1.42
CA GLN A 50 7.09 8.26 -1.69
C GLN A 50 6.34 7.13 -2.43
N GLN A 51 5.07 6.92 -2.07
CA GLN A 51 4.22 5.91 -2.71
C GLN A 51 3.77 6.37 -4.10
N GLN A 52 3.41 7.65 -4.25
CA GLN A 52 3.13 8.24 -5.56
C GLN A 52 4.33 8.06 -6.49
N HIS A 53 5.54 8.39 -6.03
CA HIS A 53 6.76 8.24 -6.82
C HIS A 53 7.01 6.79 -7.27
N HIS A 54 6.82 5.82 -6.38
CA HIS A 54 6.97 4.40 -6.74
C HIS A 54 5.94 3.94 -7.78
N LEU A 55 4.69 4.36 -7.62
CA LEU A 55 3.61 4.05 -8.56
C LEU A 55 3.88 4.68 -9.92
N LEU A 56 4.33 5.94 -9.98
CA LEU A 56 4.72 6.60 -11.22
C LEU A 56 5.88 5.87 -11.91
N LYS A 57 6.91 5.47 -11.16
CA LYS A 57 8.03 4.69 -11.69
C LYS A 57 7.57 3.38 -12.31
N THR A 58 6.58 2.72 -11.71
CA THR A 58 6.02 1.47 -12.23
C THR A 58 5.12 1.73 -13.45
N ALA A 59 4.30 2.78 -13.41
CA ALA A 59 3.42 3.21 -14.49
C ALA A 59 4.18 3.61 -15.77
N LYS A 60 5.44 4.04 -15.68
CA LYS A 60 6.29 4.32 -16.87
C LYS A 60 6.39 3.13 -17.83
N ARG A 61 6.25 1.89 -17.34
CA ARG A 61 6.32 0.69 -18.17
C ARG A 61 4.98 0.30 -18.79
N TYR A 62 3.87 0.82 -18.27
CA TYR A 62 2.51 0.49 -18.67
C TYR A 62 2.23 0.65 -20.19
N PRO A 63 2.71 1.71 -20.88
CA PRO A 63 2.50 1.85 -22.33
C PRO A 63 3.09 0.70 -23.15
N TYR A 64 4.15 0.08 -22.64
CA TYR A 64 4.89 -0.99 -23.30
C TYR A 64 4.39 -2.40 -22.92
N LEU A 65 3.35 -2.50 -22.07
CA LEU A 65 2.76 -3.77 -21.66
C LEU A 65 1.76 -4.30 -22.68
N THR A 66 1.68 -5.61 -22.81
CA THR A 66 0.62 -6.28 -23.58
C THR A 66 -0.75 -6.09 -22.89
N PRO A 67 -1.88 -6.24 -23.61
CA PRO A 67 -3.21 -6.08 -23.02
C PRO A 67 -3.44 -6.96 -21.77
N GLU A 68 -2.97 -8.21 -21.79
CA GLU A 68 -3.07 -9.13 -20.66
C GLU A 68 -2.21 -8.68 -19.46
N GLN A 69 -1.04 -8.09 -19.71
CA GLN A 69 -0.19 -7.52 -18.67
C GLN A 69 -0.79 -6.26 -18.08
N LYS A 70 -1.44 -5.41 -18.89
CA LYS A 70 -2.18 -4.23 -18.42
C LYS A 70 -3.34 -4.64 -17.50
N GLN A 71 -4.08 -5.68 -17.87
CA GLN A 71 -5.15 -6.21 -17.02
C GLN A 71 -4.60 -6.68 -15.66
N ARG A 72 -3.54 -7.49 -15.66
CA ARG A 72 -2.88 -7.90 -14.40
C ARG A 72 -2.31 -6.75 -13.59
N PHE A 73 -1.91 -5.66 -14.24
CA PHE A 73 -1.49 -4.44 -13.57
C PHE A 73 -2.67 -3.82 -12.81
N HIS A 74 -3.83 -3.66 -13.46
CA HIS A 74 -5.03 -3.14 -12.83
C HIS A 74 -5.57 -4.05 -11.71
N ASP A 75 -5.55 -5.38 -11.90
CA ASP A 75 -5.97 -6.34 -10.87
C ASP A 75 -5.15 -6.21 -9.58
N ARG A 76 -3.86 -5.84 -9.71
CA ARG A 76 -2.99 -5.59 -8.55
C ARG A 76 -3.29 -4.27 -7.84
N LEU A 77 -3.87 -3.29 -8.53
CA LEU A 77 -4.27 -2.01 -7.96
C LEU A 77 -5.66 -2.06 -7.32
N GLU A 78 -6.50 -3.04 -7.66
CA GLU A 78 -7.85 -3.18 -7.07
C GLU A 78 -7.85 -3.30 -5.53
N PRO A 79 -6.95 -4.08 -4.89
CA PRO A 79 -6.84 -4.12 -3.43
C PRO A 79 -6.37 -2.79 -2.83
N TRP A 80 -5.62 -1.99 -3.58
CA TRP A 80 -5.16 -0.68 -3.13
C TRP A 80 -6.32 0.32 -3.08
N ASN A 81 -7.33 0.16 -3.96
CA ASN A 81 -8.59 0.89 -3.81
C ASN A 81 -9.26 0.61 -2.45
N LYS A 82 -9.08 -0.60 -1.91
CA LYS A 82 -9.67 -1.06 -0.64
C LYS A 82 -8.81 -0.74 0.59
N LEU A 83 -7.49 -0.53 0.43
CA LEU A 83 -6.54 -0.18 1.50
C LEU A 83 -6.43 1.34 1.68
N THR A 84 -7.43 1.91 2.34
CA THR A 84 -7.50 3.36 2.61
C THR A 84 -6.34 3.85 3.50
N PRO A 85 -5.98 5.14 3.45
CA PRO A 85 -5.03 5.75 4.39
C PRO A 85 -5.41 5.50 5.86
N GLU A 86 -6.71 5.45 6.16
CA GLU A 86 -7.23 5.08 7.47
C GLU A 86 -6.89 3.65 7.88
N GLN A 87 -6.98 2.67 6.97
CA GLN A 87 -6.57 1.31 7.26
C GLN A 87 -5.07 1.22 7.55
N ARG A 88 -4.25 2.06 6.90
CA ARG A 88 -2.81 2.16 7.19
C ARG A 88 -2.55 2.85 8.53
N LYS A 89 -3.30 3.89 8.89
CA LYS A 89 -3.23 4.51 10.22
C LYS A 89 -3.61 3.49 11.30
N ALA A 90 -4.71 2.78 11.13
CA ALA A 90 -5.15 1.73 12.03
C ALA A 90 -4.12 0.59 12.15
N ALA A 91 -3.49 0.18 11.05
CA ALA A 91 -2.42 -0.82 11.08
C ALA A 91 -1.18 -0.32 11.84
N ARG A 92 -0.78 0.94 11.64
CA ARG A 92 0.32 1.57 12.39
C ARG A 92 0.02 1.69 13.88
N GLU A 93 -1.20 2.08 14.24
CA GLU A 93 -1.63 2.16 15.63
C GLU A 93 -1.64 0.78 16.29
N LYS A 94 -2.17 -0.24 15.60
CA LYS A 94 -2.11 -1.65 16.05
C LYS A 94 -0.67 -2.13 16.25
N TYR A 95 0.22 -1.83 15.31
CA TYR A 95 1.63 -2.18 15.42
C TYR A 95 2.32 -1.46 16.57
N ARG A 96 2.06 -0.16 16.76
CA ARG A 96 2.58 0.62 17.88
C ARG A 96 2.12 0.05 19.23
N ALA A 97 0.83 -0.25 19.34
CA ALA A 97 0.25 -0.89 20.52
C ALA A 97 0.89 -2.27 20.79
N PHE A 98 1.09 -3.09 19.76
CA PHE A 98 1.76 -4.39 19.89
C PHE A 98 3.24 -4.27 20.26
N SER A 99 3.95 -3.27 19.73
CA SER A 99 5.37 -3.05 20.03
C SER A 99 5.61 -2.66 21.49
N MET A 100 4.61 -2.02 22.12
CA MET A 100 4.62 -1.69 23.54
C MET A 100 4.34 -2.91 24.45
N VAL A 101 3.91 -4.05 23.89
CA VAL A 101 3.73 -5.28 24.65
C VAL A 101 5.10 -5.88 25.01
N PRO A 102 5.36 -6.15 26.30
CA PRO A 102 6.57 -6.85 26.76
C PRO A 102 6.75 -8.20 26.05
N GLU A 103 7.99 -8.61 25.75
CA GLU A 103 8.26 -9.82 24.97
C GLU A 103 7.67 -11.09 25.58
N ASP A 104 7.71 -11.20 26.91
CA ASP A 104 7.10 -12.27 27.72
C ASP A 104 5.58 -12.39 27.52
N LYS A 105 4.91 -11.32 27.07
CA LYS A 105 3.46 -11.25 26.87
C LYS A 105 3.05 -11.32 25.39
N ARG A 106 4.00 -11.16 24.45
CA ARG A 106 3.70 -11.11 23.01
C ARG A 106 3.15 -12.43 22.47
N GLU A 107 3.53 -13.57 23.04
CA GLU A 107 2.99 -14.87 22.64
C GLU A 107 1.53 -15.02 23.07
N GLN A 108 1.20 -14.59 24.29
CA GLN A 108 -0.18 -14.60 24.79
C GLN A 108 -1.08 -13.69 23.94
N VAL A 109 -0.62 -12.49 23.59
CA VAL A 109 -1.36 -11.58 22.68
C VAL A 109 -1.55 -12.21 21.30
N ARG A 110 -0.55 -12.90 20.76
CA ARG A 110 -0.68 -13.62 19.48
C ARG A 110 -1.71 -14.75 19.53
N GLN A 111 -1.76 -15.51 20.62
CA GLN A 111 -2.76 -16.57 20.82
C GLN A 111 -4.18 -15.98 20.92
N MET A 112 -4.37 -14.95 21.72
CA MET A 112 -5.68 -14.27 21.87
C MET A 112 -6.20 -13.72 20.53
N VAL A 113 -5.34 -13.06 19.75
CA VAL A 113 -5.71 -12.54 18.42
C VAL A 113 -6.08 -13.68 17.47
N LYS A 114 -5.38 -14.82 17.53
CA LYS A 114 -5.67 -16.00 16.71
C LYS A 114 -7.02 -16.64 17.06
N GLU A 115 -7.34 -16.76 18.34
CA GLU A 115 -8.63 -17.29 18.81
C GLU A 115 -9.81 -16.37 18.43
N GLU A 116 -9.65 -15.05 18.61
CA GLU A 116 -10.64 -14.06 18.19
C GLU A 116 -10.88 -14.11 16.68
N GLN A 117 -9.82 -14.27 15.87
CA GLN A 117 -9.94 -14.43 14.42
C GLN A 117 -10.65 -15.74 14.03
N ALA A 118 -10.40 -16.82 14.75
CA ALA A 118 -11.06 -18.11 14.52
C ALA A 118 -12.55 -18.08 14.87
N LYS A 119 -12.94 -17.36 15.93
CA LYS A 119 -14.35 -17.15 16.29
C LYS A 119 -15.11 -16.24 15.32
N LYS A 120 -14.40 -15.34 14.64
CA LYS A 120 -14.99 -14.41 13.67
C LYS A 120 -15.08 -14.97 12.24
N ALA A 121 -14.46 -16.11 11.97
CA ALA A 121 -14.63 -16.81 10.71
C ALA A 121 -15.97 -17.57 10.75
N PRO A 122 -16.90 -17.33 9.81
CA PRO A 122 -18.19 -18.02 9.75
C PRO A 122 -18.05 -19.50 9.38
#